data_AF-A0A9E0WGV4-F1
#
_entry.id   AF-A0A9E0WGV4-F1
#
_cell.length_a   1.000
_cell.length_b   1.000
_cell.length_c   1.000
_cell.angle_alpha   90.00
_cell.angle_beta   90.00
_cell.angle_gamma   90.00
#
_symmetry.space_group_name_H-M   'P 1'
#
loop_
_entity.id
_entity.type
_entity.pdbx_description
1 polymer ?
#
loop_
_entity_poly.entity_id
_entity_poly.type
_entity_poly.pdbx_seq_one_letter_code
_entity_poly.pdbx_strand_id
1 'polypeptide(L)'
;HLNIDNASIREKLAPASFYSATYRLFKLPTLEAACEDYGQAVVYRGGIPHHEAQIVLDKHHVIEKGKVFPVCGNTWLMLHDTRFKPYFEFIGNTDKHYGIFAGCGTPIPFDNNADNNLACC
;
A
#
# COMPACT_ATOMS: atom_id res chain seq x y z
N HIS A 1 9.30 6.79 -15.14
CA HIS A 1 10.03 6.30 -16.32
C HIS A 1 11.44 6.86 -16.27
N LEU A 2 12.45 6.00 -16.33
CA LEU A 2 13.86 6.40 -16.44
C LEU A 2 14.30 6.28 -17.89
N ASN A 3 14.91 7.35 -18.42
CA ASN A 3 15.41 7.37 -19.78
C ASN A 3 16.82 6.77 -19.86
N ILE A 4 17.08 6.00 -20.92
CA ILE A 4 18.42 5.54 -21.27
C ILE A 4 18.91 6.40 -22.44
N ASP A 5 19.75 7.39 -22.16
CA ASP A 5 20.14 8.40 -23.15
C ASP A 5 21.10 7.89 -24.22
N ASN A 6 21.84 6.80 -23.94
CA ASN A 6 22.74 6.17 -24.90
C ASN A 6 21.95 5.29 -25.90
N ALA A 7 22.04 5.63 -27.19
CA ALA A 7 21.31 4.94 -28.25
C ALA A 7 21.69 3.46 -28.43
N SER A 8 22.98 3.11 -28.38
CA SER A 8 23.42 1.72 -28.59
C SER A 8 23.05 0.82 -27.42
N ILE A 9 22.99 1.38 -26.20
CA ILE A 9 22.47 0.66 -25.03
C ILE A 9 20.94 0.51 -25.13
N ARG A 10 20.24 1.56 -25.55
CA ARG A 10 18.78 1.53 -25.72
C ARG A 10 18.33 0.46 -26.73
N GLU A 11 19.04 0.33 -27.86
CA GLU A 11 18.75 -0.69 -28.87
C GLU A 11 18.91 -2.11 -28.32
N LYS A 12 19.96 -2.37 -27.53
CA LYS A 12 20.21 -3.67 -26.90
C LYS A 12 19.16 -4.05 -25.84
N LEU A 13 18.52 -3.06 -25.22
CA LEU A 13 17.58 -3.25 -24.12
C LEU A 13 16.12 -3.21 -24.60
N ALA A 14 15.84 -2.88 -25.86
CA ALA A 14 14.48 -2.80 -26.36
C ALA A 14 13.78 -4.18 -26.29
N PRO A 15 12.50 -4.26 -25.87
CA PRO A 15 11.57 -3.16 -25.54
C PRO A 15 11.48 -2.84 -24.04
N ALA A 16 12.48 -3.17 -23.23
CA ALA A 16 12.41 -3.01 -21.78
C ALA A 16 12.26 -1.54 -21.34
N SER A 17 11.47 -1.32 -20.28
CA SER A 17 11.26 -0.03 -19.63
C SER A 17 11.88 -0.03 -18.24
N PHE A 18 12.46 1.10 -17.83
CA PHE A 18 13.19 1.23 -16.57
C PHE A 18 12.49 2.21 -15.61
N TYR A 19 12.52 1.88 -14.32
CA TYR A 19 11.86 2.66 -13.28
C TYR A 19 12.74 2.74 -12.03
N SER A 20 12.73 3.90 -11.38
CA SER A 20 13.21 4.04 -10.01
C SER A 20 12.01 3.88 -9.08
N ALA A 21 12.10 2.95 -8.13
CA ALA A 21 11.05 2.73 -7.15
C ALA A 21 11.62 2.41 -5.79
N THR A 22 10.92 2.93 -4.78
CA THR A 22 11.20 2.67 -3.38
C THR A 22 10.16 1.70 -2.86
N TYR A 23 10.59 0.50 -2.49
CA TYR A 23 9.74 -0.50 -1.87
C TYR A 23 9.89 -0.48 -0.35
N ARG A 24 8.80 -0.77 0.35
CA ARG A 24 8.79 -1.01 1.80
C ARG A 24 8.46 -2.47 2.04
N LEU A 25 9.46 -3.25 2.48
CA LEU A 25 9.29 -4.66 2.78
C LEU A 25 9.22 -4.85 4.29
N PHE A 26 8.13 -5.42 4.78
CA PHE A 26 7.94 -5.75 6.18
C PHE A 26 8.24 -7.23 6.41
N LYS A 27 9.03 -7.52 7.45
CA LYS A 27 9.29 -8.89 7.88
C LYS A 27 8.28 -9.25 8.97
N LEU A 28 7.18 -9.86 8.56
CA LEU A 28 6.12 -10.33 9.45
C LEU A 28 5.73 -11.76 9.03
N PRO A 29 5.77 -12.76 9.93
CA PRO A 29 5.63 -14.18 9.56
C PRO A 29 4.21 -14.59 9.19
N THR A 30 3.21 -13.79 9.56
CA THR A 30 1.77 -14.09 9.41
C THR A 30 1.10 -13.27 8.32
N LEU A 31 1.88 -12.61 7.44
CA LEU A 31 1.29 -11.91 6.30
C LEU A 31 0.69 -12.91 5.32
N GLU A 32 -0.54 -12.63 4.92
CA GLU A 32 -1.27 -13.42 3.94
C GLU A 32 -0.83 -12.99 2.52
N ALA A 33 -0.93 -13.91 1.55
CA ALA A 33 -0.55 -13.61 0.17
C ALA A 33 -1.51 -12.61 -0.50
N ALA A 34 -2.77 -12.58 -0.06
CA ALA A 34 -3.79 -11.65 -0.51
C ALA A 34 -4.16 -10.66 0.62
N CYS A 35 -4.79 -9.54 0.26
CA CYS A 35 -5.35 -8.63 1.25
C CYS A 35 -6.74 -9.12 1.68
N GLU A 36 -6.80 -9.82 2.79
CA GLU A 36 -8.06 -10.27 3.36
C GLU A 36 -8.74 -9.15 4.16
N ASP A 37 -10.07 -9.11 4.11
CA ASP A 37 -10.92 -8.19 4.86
C ASP A 37 -11.45 -8.88 6.13
N TYR A 38 -11.08 -8.33 7.28
CA TYR A 38 -11.58 -8.73 8.60
C TYR A 38 -12.46 -7.64 9.24
N GLY A 39 -12.90 -6.63 8.46
CA GLY A 39 -13.67 -5.49 8.96
C GLY A 39 -12.83 -4.55 9.82
N GLN A 40 -11.52 -4.50 9.59
CA GLN A 40 -10.56 -3.78 10.40
C GLN A 40 -10.40 -2.32 9.94
N ALA A 41 -10.12 -1.45 10.91
CA ALA A 41 -9.79 -0.06 10.64
C ALA A 41 -8.74 0.46 11.63
N VAL A 42 -8.12 1.59 11.28
CA VAL A 42 -7.16 2.28 12.14
C VAL A 42 -7.48 3.77 12.22
N VAL A 43 -7.00 4.42 13.28
CA VAL A 43 -6.96 5.89 13.39
C VAL A 43 -5.52 6.30 13.64
N TYR A 44 -4.98 7.14 12.75
CA TYR A 44 -3.65 7.72 12.98
C TYR A 44 -3.72 8.81 14.04
N ARG A 45 -2.91 8.71 15.09
CA ARG A 45 -2.88 9.69 16.21
C ARG A 45 -1.93 10.87 15.96
N GLY A 46 -1.09 10.82 14.93
CA GLY A 46 0.03 11.77 14.78
C GLY A 46 1.25 11.36 15.61
N GLY A 47 2.23 12.25 15.71
CA GLY A 47 3.40 12.09 16.59
C GLY A 47 4.66 11.55 15.90
N ILE A 48 4.58 11.19 14.61
CA ILE A 48 5.77 10.93 13.79
C ILE A 48 6.28 12.29 13.28
N PRO A 49 7.56 12.65 13.55
CA PRO A 49 8.12 13.91 13.06
C PRO A 49 7.98 14.06 11.55
N HIS A 50 7.56 15.25 11.10
CA HIS A 50 7.29 15.59 9.69
C HIS A 50 6.08 14.88 9.07
N HIS A 51 5.31 14.16 9.87
CA HIS A 51 4.10 13.43 9.47
C HIS A 51 2.97 13.68 10.47
N GLU A 52 2.90 14.86 11.07
CA GLU A 52 1.98 15.15 12.18
C GLU A 52 0.52 15.12 11.74
N ALA A 53 0.23 15.54 10.50
CA ALA A 53 -1.13 15.63 9.95
C ALA A 53 -1.59 14.34 9.24
N GLN A 54 -0.67 13.61 8.63
CA GLN A 54 -0.97 12.36 7.91
C GLN A 54 0.29 11.51 7.75
N ILE A 55 0.09 10.22 7.50
CA ILE A 55 1.15 9.29 7.09
C ILE A 55 0.82 8.68 5.73
N VAL A 56 1.81 8.67 4.85
CA VAL A 56 1.76 7.97 3.55
C VAL A 56 2.55 6.67 3.72
N LEU A 57 1.83 5.55 3.88
CA LEU A 57 2.46 4.24 4.07
C LEU A 57 3.01 3.72 2.73
N ASP A 58 2.23 3.89 1.66
CA ASP A 58 2.56 3.57 0.27
C ASP A 58 1.67 4.41 -0.67
N LYS A 59 1.62 4.05 -1.97
CA LYS A 59 0.85 4.76 -3.01
C LYS A 59 -0.67 4.82 -2.73
N HIS A 60 -1.23 3.84 -2.01
CA HIS A 60 -2.67 3.69 -1.80
C HIS A 60 -3.11 4.08 -0.38
N HIS A 61 -2.19 4.05 0.58
CA HIS A 61 -2.49 4.28 1.99
C HIS A 61 -2.02 5.67 2.46
N VAL A 62 -2.87 6.69 2.22
CA VAL A 62 -2.73 8.03 2.82
C VAL A 62 -3.69 8.14 3.99
N ILE A 63 -3.17 8.10 5.21
CA ILE A 63 -3.97 8.02 6.44
C ILE A 63 -3.87 9.34 7.19
N GLU A 64 -4.97 10.09 7.23
CA GLU A 64 -5.08 11.37 7.92
C GLU A 64 -5.24 11.20 9.44
N LYS A 65 -4.68 12.15 10.20
CA LYS A 65 -4.78 12.15 11.66
C LYS A 65 -6.23 12.28 12.12
N GLY A 66 -6.62 11.46 13.10
CA GLY A 66 -7.91 11.52 13.77
C GLY A 66 -9.11 11.01 12.95
N LYS A 67 -8.89 10.47 11.75
CA LYS A 67 -9.93 9.86 10.93
C LYS A 67 -9.83 8.34 10.96
N VAL A 68 -10.98 7.68 10.99
CA VAL A 68 -11.09 6.23 10.81
C VAL A 68 -10.75 5.90 9.36
N PHE A 69 -9.83 4.97 9.16
CA PHE A 69 -9.38 4.51 7.86
C PHE A 69 -9.48 2.97 7.79
N PRO A 70 -10.37 2.41 6.95
CA PRO A 70 -10.46 0.95 6.75
C PRO A 70 -9.18 0.37 6.15
N VAL A 71 -8.77 -0.79 6.64
CA VAL A 71 -7.54 -1.47 6.18
C VAL A 71 -7.77 -2.97 6.05
N CYS A 72 -7.01 -3.61 5.16
CA CYS A 72 -6.93 -5.07 5.10
C CYS A 72 -6.08 -5.63 6.25
N GLY A 73 -6.18 -6.95 6.47
CA GLY A 73 -5.43 -7.67 7.51
C GLY A 73 -3.93 -7.42 7.46
N ASN A 74 -3.33 -7.47 6.27
CA ASN A 74 -1.91 -7.21 6.08
C ASN A 74 -1.49 -5.80 6.51
N THR A 75 -2.21 -4.77 6.06
CA THR A 75 -1.91 -3.38 6.47
C THR A 75 -2.12 -3.19 7.97
N TRP A 76 -3.15 -3.82 8.54
CA TRP A 76 -3.38 -3.80 9.99
C TRP A 76 -2.17 -4.37 10.73
N LEU A 77 -1.66 -5.54 10.33
CA LEU A 77 -0.46 -6.16 10.91
C LEU A 77 0.80 -5.30 10.70
N MET A 78 1.00 -4.73 9.52
CA MET A 78 2.13 -3.83 9.24
C MET A 78 2.15 -2.61 10.17
N LEU A 79 0.99 -2.10 10.56
CA LEU A 79 0.86 -0.99 11.51
C LEU A 79 0.98 -1.48 12.96
N HIS A 80 0.32 -2.59 13.30
CA HIS A 80 0.20 -3.10 14.66
C HIS A 80 1.46 -3.78 15.19
N ASP A 81 2.18 -4.53 14.36
CA ASP A 81 3.31 -5.38 14.78
C ASP A 81 4.67 -4.78 14.40
N THR A 82 4.72 -3.46 14.21
CA THR A 82 5.95 -2.76 13.89
C THR A 82 6.09 -1.46 14.69
N ARG A 83 7.14 -0.68 14.40
CA ARG A 83 7.39 0.62 15.02
C ARG A 83 6.24 1.63 14.86
N PHE A 84 5.27 1.37 13.98
CA PHE A 84 4.13 2.26 13.78
C PHE A 84 3.08 2.17 14.89
N LYS A 85 3.00 1.05 15.62
CA LYS A 85 1.97 0.79 16.63
C LYS A 85 1.70 1.95 17.60
N PRO A 86 2.72 2.63 18.17
CA PRO A 86 2.51 3.72 19.13
C PRO A 86 1.82 4.96 18.53
N TYR A 87 1.64 5.03 17.21
CA TYR A 87 1.01 6.16 16.53
C TYR A 87 -0.40 5.85 16.01
N PHE A 88 -0.94 4.65 16.26
CA PHE A 88 -2.25 4.24 15.75
C PHE A 88 -3.15 3.66 16.83
N GLU A 89 -4.44 3.98 16.73
CA GLU A 89 -5.52 3.23 17.36
C GLU A 89 -6.04 2.19 16.38
N PHE A 90 -6.43 1.03 16.89
CA PHE A 90 -6.83 -0.13 16.10
C PHE A 90 -8.27 -0.49 16.44
N ILE A 91 -9.07 -0.73 15.41
CA ILE A 91 -10.50 -1.05 15.50
C ILE A 91 -10.71 -2.41 14.82
N GLY A 92 -11.46 -3.29 15.49
CA GLY A 92 -11.75 -4.65 15.00
C GLY A 92 -10.74 -5.69 15.46
N ASN A 93 -10.93 -6.92 14.98
CA ASN A 93 -10.09 -8.09 15.27
C ASN A 93 -10.03 -8.99 14.02
N THR A 94 -9.57 -10.23 14.15
CA THR A 94 -9.45 -11.20 13.04
C THR A 94 -10.48 -12.34 13.14
N ASP A 95 -11.51 -12.20 13.97
CA ASP A 95 -12.42 -13.32 14.30
C ASP A 95 -13.37 -13.66 13.15
N LYS A 96 -13.68 -12.69 12.30
CA LYS A 96 -14.60 -12.84 11.17
C LYS A 96 -13.97 -12.34 9.88
N HIS A 97 -13.91 -13.23 8.91
CA HIS A 97 -13.44 -12.95 7.56
C HIS A 97 -14.63 -12.55 6.67
N TYR A 98 -14.46 -11.48 5.90
CA TYR A 98 -15.46 -10.92 4.99
C TYR A 98 -15.10 -11.11 3.50
N GLY A 99 -13.99 -11.79 3.21
CA GLY A 99 -13.49 -12.00 1.85
C GLY A 99 -12.31 -11.11 1.50
N ILE A 100 -12.13 -10.81 0.22
CA ILE A 100 -11.03 -9.98 -0.28
C ILE A 100 -11.35 -8.50 -0.02
N PHE A 101 -10.37 -7.77 0.51
CA PHE A 101 -10.49 -6.32 0.70
C PHE A 101 -10.55 -5.61 -0.66
N ALA A 102 -11.62 -4.84 -0.87
CA ALA A 102 -11.86 -4.13 -2.12
C ALA A 102 -10.70 -3.20 -2.47
N GLY A 103 -10.18 -3.31 -3.71
CA GLY A 103 -9.09 -2.47 -4.20
C GLY A 103 -7.68 -2.99 -3.90
N CYS A 104 -7.52 -4.18 -3.33
CA CYS A 104 -6.19 -4.81 -3.25
C CYS A 104 -5.89 -5.66 -4.50
N GLY A 105 -4.79 -5.32 -5.20
CA GLY A 105 -4.10 -6.28 -6.08
C GLY A 105 -3.90 -5.95 -7.56
N THR A 106 -4.23 -4.77 -8.10
CA THR A 106 -3.96 -4.45 -9.54
C THR A 106 -3.69 -2.96 -9.81
N PRO A 107 -2.86 -2.57 -10.83
CA PRO A 107 -1.77 -3.24 -11.54
C PRO A 107 -0.38 -2.76 -11.06
N ILE A 108 0.68 -3.30 -11.66
CA ILE A 108 2.08 -2.84 -11.48
C ILE A 108 2.11 -1.30 -11.53
N PRO A 109 2.80 -0.60 -10.60
CA PRO A 109 2.74 0.86 -10.45
C PRO A 109 3.29 1.66 -11.64
N PHE A 110 3.72 0.97 -12.69
CA PHE A 110 4.38 1.47 -13.88
C PHE A 110 3.58 1.27 -15.16
N ASP A 111 2.39 0.66 -15.07
CA ASP A 111 1.52 0.48 -16.21
C ASP A 111 0.99 1.85 -16.64
N ASN A 112 1.26 2.24 -17.89
CA ASN A 112 0.83 3.53 -18.46
C ASN A 112 -0.65 3.53 -18.88
N ASN A 113 -1.40 2.46 -18.62
CA ASN A 113 -2.82 2.42 -18.91
C ASN A 113 -3.61 3.07 -17.78
N ALA A 114 -3.81 4.37 -17.92
CA ALA A 114 -4.89 5.10 -17.27
C ALA A 114 -6.23 4.76 -17.96
N ASP A 115 -6.64 3.50 -17.95
CA ASP A 115 -8.01 3.13 -18.30
C ASP A 115 -8.83 3.00 -17.02
N ASN A 116 -9.33 4.16 -16.58
CA ASN A 116 -10.45 4.28 -15.65
C ASN A 116 -11.74 3.80 -16.34
N ASN A 117 -11.86 2.50 -16.58
CA ASN A 117 -13.12 1.88 -16.99
C ASN A 117 -13.24 0.48 -16.40
N LEU A 118 -13.62 0.44 -15.13
CA LEU A 118 -14.29 -0.71 -14.53
C LEU A 118 -15.53 -0.20 -13.79
N ALA A 119 -16.52 0.20 -14.60
CA ALA A 119 -17.91 0.08 -14.25
C ALA A 119 -18.36 -1.38 -14.50
N CYS A 120 -19.30 -1.84 -13.66
CA CYS A 120 -20.12 -3.06 -13.72
C CYS A 120 -19.41 -4.38 -13.34
N CYS A 121 -20.01 -5.28 -12.55
CA CYS A 121 -21.44 -5.50 -12.25
C CYS A 121 -21.79 -5.37 -10.76
#